data_AF-A0A7S0G2N3-F1
#
_entry.id   AF-A0A7S0G2N3-F1
#
_cell.length_a   1.000
_cell.length_b   1.000
_cell.length_c   1.000
_cell.angle_alpha   90.00
_cell.angle_beta   90.00
_cell.angle_gamma   90.00
#
_symmetry.space_group_name_H-M   'P 1'
#
loop_
_entity.id
_entity.type
_entity.pdbx_description
1 polymer ?
#
loop_
_entity_poly.entity_id
_entity_poly.type
_entity_poly.pdbx_seq_one_letter_code
_entity_poly.pdbx_strand_id
1 'polypeptide(L)'
;IAEKELKGQVSAVQALQGYVVVGVGPRVEVYKLVEDEIVCCSFFFAQLFCTSITSLKQYVIVGDMFKSISFLYWRDRNKSLNFLGKDYEPLQTYATEFLLHNEDLSLVASDGLGNIQLFNYENATVAESRGGTRLLANGGFHLGSRINKFQRVRAFGNMAEDSKGASQQLTMYSTLNSGLGALVPVSEKTFQFLSALQAKLAQSPDLPHLGGLNPRE
;
A
#
# COMPACT_ATOMS: atom_id res chain seq x y z
N ILE A 1 22.72 0.58 -21.50
CA ILE A 1 22.69 1.23 -20.16
C ILE A 1 22.54 2.71 -20.45
N ALA A 2 21.53 3.38 -19.89
CA ALA A 2 21.19 4.77 -20.19
C ALA A 2 21.13 5.60 -18.91
N GLU A 3 21.42 6.89 -19.01
CA GLU A 3 21.39 7.84 -17.91
C GLU A 3 20.61 9.10 -18.31
N LYS A 4 19.87 9.68 -17.36
CA LYS A 4 19.17 10.94 -17.56
C LYS A 4 19.20 11.77 -16.29
N GLU A 5 19.74 12.98 -16.42
CA GLU A 5 19.75 13.96 -15.34
C GLU A 5 18.38 14.64 -15.23
N LEU A 6 17.85 14.74 -14.01
CA LEU A 6 16.54 15.33 -13.71
C LEU A 6 16.70 16.56 -12.83
N LYS A 7 15.85 17.56 -13.08
CA LYS A 7 15.79 18.81 -12.28
C LYS A 7 14.96 18.60 -11.02
N GLY A 8 15.47 17.79 -10.10
CA GLY A 8 14.84 17.50 -8.81
C GLY A 8 15.39 16.22 -8.18
N GLN A 9 15.16 16.06 -6.87
CA GLN A 9 15.56 14.84 -6.17
C GLN A 9 14.71 13.66 -6.63
N VAL A 10 15.36 12.58 -7.04
CA VAL A 10 14.72 11.28 -7.24
C VAL A 10 14.50 10.64 -5.87
N SER A 11 13.26 10.61 -5.40
CA SER A 11 12.92 10.15 -4.05
C SER A 11 12.44 8.70 -3.98
N ALA A 12 11.80 8.22 -5.05
CA ALA A 12 11.29 6.86 -5.16
C ALA A 12 11.32 6.40 -6.63
N VAL A 13 11.57 5.11 -6.84
CA VAL A 13 11.63 4.49 -8.17
C VAL A 13 10.92 3.15 -8.10
N GLN A 14 10.07 2.86 -9.08
CA GLN A 14 9.35 1.61 -9.16
C GLN A 14 9.11 1.18 -10.61
N ALA A 15 9.22 -0.11 -10.89
CA ALA A 15 8.91 -0.67 -12.21
C ALA A 15 7.39 -0.66 -12.48
N LEU A 16 6.97 -0.36 -13.71
CA LEU A 16 5.56 -0.25 -14.10
C LEU A 16 5.36 -0.81 -15.51
N GLN A 17 5.15 -2.13 -15.68
CA GLN A 17 4.84 -2.78 -16.97
C GLN A 17 5.69 -2.29 -18.17
N GLY A 18 7.02 -2.40 -18.08
CA GLY A 18 7.93 -1.93 -19.15
C GLY A 18 8.21 -0.43 -19.14
N TYR A 19 7.66 0.30 -18.17
CA TYR A 19 7.99 1.66 -17.79
C TYR A 19 8.67 1.69 -16.43
N VAL A 20 9.19 2.85 -16.07
CA VAL A 20 9.64 3.17 -14.71
C VAL A 20 8.87 4.39 -14.24
N VAL A 21 8.25 4.30 -13.08
CA VAL A 21 7.62 5.45 -12.41
C VAL A 21 8.55 5.97 -11.33
N VAL A 22 8.73 7.28 -11.30
CA VAL A 22 9.76 7.96 -10.50
C VAL A 22 9.15 9.16 -9.79
N GLY A 23 9.43 9.29 -8.49
CA GLY A 23 9.16 10.50 -7.73
C GLY A 23 10.29 11.50 -7.91
N VAL A 24 10.00 12.68 -8.47
CA VAL A 24 10.96 13.76 -8.74
C VAL A 24 10.48 15.03 -8.04
N GLY A 25 10.96 15.28 -6.82
CA GLY A 25 10.45 16.34 -5.95
C GLY A 25 8.92 16.20 -5.71
N PRO A 26 8.09 17.21 -6.05
CA PRO A 26 6.63 17.12 -5.93
C PRO A 26 5.95 16.47 -7.14
N ARG A 27 6.71 15.90 -8.09
CA ARG A 27 6.15 15.27 -9.30
C ARG A 27 6.34 13.76 -9.25
N VAL A 28 5.42 13.05 -9.88
CA VAL A 28 5.53 11.63 -10.20
C VAL A 28 5.55 11.52 -11.71
N GLU A 29 6.65 11.04 -12.27
CA GLU A 29 6.91 11.01 -13.70
C GLU A 29 7.07 9.57 -14.16
N VAL A 30 6.55 9.25 -15.35
CA VAL A 30 6.64 7.92 -15.96
C VAL A 30 7.59 7.98 -17.14
N TYR A 31 8.57 7.10 -17.13
CA TYR A 31 9.65 7.02 -18.11
C TYR A 31 9.64 5.70 -18.85
N LYS A 32 10.08 5.74 -20.12
CA LYS A 32 10.33 4.55 -20.94
C LYS A 32 11.76 4.62 -21.48
N LEU A 33 12.45 3.48 -21.47
CA LEU A 33 13.68 3.32 -22.23
C LEU A 33 13.32 3.02 -23.68
N VAL A 34 13.72 3.90 -24.60
CA VAL A 34 13.57 3.74 -26.04
C VAL A 34 14.97 3.76 -26.62
N GLU A 35 15.39 2.63 -27.18
CA GLU A 35 16.79 2.41 -27.60
C GLU A 35 17.74 2.65 -26.41
N ASP A 36 18.53 3.72 -26.44
CA ASP A 36 19.44 4.12 -25.37
C ASP A 36 19.03 5.43 -24.67
N GLU A 37 17.82 5.93 -24.92
CA GLU A 37 17.32 7.17 -24.32
C GLU A 37 16.14 6.94 -23.35
N ILE A 38 16.18 7.65 -22.21
CA ILE A 38 15.11 7.65 -21.23
C ILE A 38 14.12 8.78 -21.55
N VAL A 39 12.96 8.44 -22.08
CA VAL A 39 11.94 9.40 -22.53
C VAL A 39 10.86 9.55 -21.47
N CYS A 40 10.52 10.79 -21.11
CA CYS A 40 9.39 11.07 -20.21
C CYS A 40 8.09 10.92 -20.99
N CYS A 41 7.22 10.01 -20.55
CA CYS A 41 5.94 9.74 -21.18
C CYS A 41 4.80 10.54 -20.55
N SER A 42 4.82 10.74 -19.22
CA SER A 42 3.74 11.39 -18.49
C SER A 42 4.20 11.88 -17.13
N PHE A 43 3.40 12.77 -16.54
CA PHE A 43 3.62 13.25 -15.19
C PHE A 43 2.31 13.43 -14.43
N PHE A 44 2.40 13.40 -13.11
CA PHE A 44 1.35 13.71 -12.17
C PHE A 44 1.95 14.61 -11.08
N PHE A 45 1.22 15.65 -10.67
CA PHE A 45 1.65 16.48 -9.55
C PHE A 45 1.22 15.82 -8.24
N ALA A 46 2.19 15.26 -7.52
CA ALA A 46 2.02 14.95 -6.10
C ALA A 46 1.98 16.27 -5.30
N GLN A 47 1.67 16.17 -4.00
CA GLN A 47 1.39 17.37 -3.22
C GLN A 47 2.65 17.99 -2.61
N LEU A 48 3.48 17.20 -1.92
CA LEU A 48 4.66 17.71 -1.21
C LEU A 48 5.92 16.95 -1.62
N PHE A 49 6.04 15.71 -1.15
CA PHE A 49 7.24 14.91 -1.33
C PHE A 49 6.86 13.43 -1.34
N CYS A 50 7.22 12.76 -2.43
CA CYS A 50 6.91 11.35 -2.60
C CYS A 50 7.86 10.48 -1.77
N THR A 51 7.33 9.82 -0.74
CA THR A 51 8.11 8.94 0.16
C THR A 51 8.18 7.50 -0.34
N SER A 52 7.14 7.04 -1.03
CA SER A 52 7.08 5.69 -1.60
C SER A 52 6.26 5.66 -2.88
N ILE A 53 6.67 4.80 -3.81
CA ILE A 53 5.88 4.46 -5.00
C ILE A 53 5.82 2.95 -5.10
N THR A 54 4.60 2.43 -5.21
CA THR A 54 4.38 1.00 -5.35
C THR A 54 3.42 0.74 -6.50
N SER A 55 3.73 -0.27 -7.31
CA SER A 55 2.96 -0.59 -8.52
C SER A 55 2.39 -2.00 -8.46
N LEU A 56 1.22 -2.17 -9.07
CA LEU A 56 0.60 -3.46 -9.33
C LEU A 56 -0.09 -3.41 -10.70
N LYS A 57 0.43 -4.16 -11.67
CA LYS A 57 0.00 -4.06 -13.07
C LYS A 57 0.08 -2.60 -13.54
N GLN A 58 -1.05 -1.95 -13.80
CA GLN A 58 -1.15 -0.55 -14.22
C GLN A 58 -1.52 0.40 -13.08
N TYR A 59 -1.78 -0.13 -11.90
CA TYR A 59 -2.13 0.66 -10.73
C TYR A 59 -0.88 1.11 -9.99
N VAL A 60 -0.91 2.33 -9.48
CA VAL A 60 0.21 2.95 -8.76
C VAL A 60 -0.31 3.59 -7.48
N ILE A 61 0.32 3.28 -6.36
CA ILE A 61 0.16 4.01 -5.10
C ILE A 61 1.35 4.95 -4.97
N VAL A 62 1.07 6.20 -4.62
CA VAL A 62 2.06 7.22 -4.29
C VAL A 62 1.84 7.60 -2.84
N GLY A 63 2.83 7.34 -1.99
CA GLY A 63 2.86 7.85 -0.62
C GLY A 63 3.47 9.25 -0.58
N ASP A 64 2.85 10.14 0.17
CA ASP A 64 3.31 11.50 0.44
C ASP A 64 3.73 11.64 1.91
N MET A 65 4.74 12.48 2.16
CA MET A 65 5.30 12.73 3.48
C MET A 65 4.29 13.29 4.50
N PHE A 66 3.25 14.02 4.07
CA PHE A 66 2.21 14.55 4.97
C PHE A 66 0.79 14.47 4.40
N LYS A 67 0.64 14.16 3.12
CA LYS A 67 -0.66 14.10 2.43
C LYS A 67 -1.12 12.68 2.13
N SER A 68 -0.78 11.75 3.01
CA SER A 68 -1.25 10.37 2.93
C SER A 68 -0.93 9.74 1.58
N ILE A 69 -1.84 8.93 1.03
CA ILE A 69 -1.65 8.20 -0.21
C ILE A 69 -2.53 8.72 -1.35
N SER A 70 -1.99 8.69 -2.57
CA SER A 70 -2.72 8.90 -3.82
C SER A 70 -2.71 7.63 -4.65
N PHE A 71 -3.87 7.28 -5.20
CA PHE A 71 -4.08 6.12 -6.05
C PHE A 71 -4.23 6.54 -7.51
N LEU A 72 -3.37 6.02 -8.37
CA LEU A 72 -3.23 6.40 -9.77
C LEU A 72 -3.34 5.18 -10.69
N TYR A 73 -3.67 5.44 -11.95
CA TYR A 73 -3.77 4.42 -13.00
C TYR A 73 -3.01 4.83 -14.26
N TRP A 74 -2.06 3.99 -14.66
CA TRP A 74 -1.31 4.13 -15.89
C TRP A 74 -2.10 3.60 -17.09
N ARG A 75 -2.48 4.51 -17.99
CA ARG A 75 -3.14 4.15 -19.25
C ARG A 75 -2.12 4.15 -20.37
N ASP A 76 -1.69 2.95 -20.75
CA ASP A 76 -0.65 2.78 -21.76
C ASP A 76 -1.03 3.31 -23.15
N ARG A 77 -2.33 3.24 -23.52
CA ARG A 77 -2.83 3.65 -24.84
C ARG A 77 -2.60 5.13 -25.15
N ASN A 78 -2.78 6.00 -24.16
CA ASN A 78 -2.64 7.45 -24.32
C ASN A 78 -1.43 8.03 -23.56
N LYS A 79 -0.59 7.15 -22.98
CA LYS A 79 0.57 7.53 -22.17
C LYS A 79 0.21 8.52 -21.06
N SER A 80 -0.91 8.29 -20.36
CA SER A 80 -1.35 9.16 -19.26
C SER A 80 -1.36 8.46 -17.91
N LEU A 81 -0.84 9.15 -16.89
CA LEU A 81 -1.01 8.77 -15.50
C LEU A 81 -2.26 9.47 -14.94
N ASN A 82 -3.31 8.70 -14.70
CA ASN A 82 -4.63 9.22 -14.33
C ASN A 82 -4.85 9.11 -12.83
N PHE A 83 -5.42 10.14 -12.23
CA PHE A 83 -5.86 10.12 -10.85
C PHE A 83 -7.11 9.25 -10.69
N LEU A 84 -7.12 8.36 -9.70
CA LEU A 84 -8.30 7.59 -9.31
C LEU A 84 -8.90 8.17 -8.03
N GLY A 85 -8.11 8.21 -6.96
CA GLY A 85 -8.57 8.72 -5.67
C GLY A 85 -7.41 8.98 -4.72
N LYS A 86 -7.69 9.64 -3.59
CA LYS A 86 -6.72 9.83 -2.51
C LYS A 86 -7.37 9.82 -1.15
N ASP A 87 -6.56 9.63 -0.13
CA ASP A 87 -6.94 10.00 1.21
C ASP A 87 -6.76 11.52 1.40
N TYR A 88 -7.70 12.13 2.12
CA TYR A 88 -7.69 13.57 2.40
C TYR A 88 -7.24 13.86 3.84
N GLU A 89 -7.18 12.84 4.68
CA GLU A 89 -6.65 12.99 6.03
C GLU A 89 -5.12 13.09 6.00
N PRO A 90 -4.51 13.88 6.90
CA PRO A 90 -3.07 13.97 6.99
C PRO A 90 -2.50 12.66 7.55
N LEU A 91 -1.61 12.03 6.79
CA LEU A 91 -0.86 10.84 7.21
C LEU A 91 0.59 10.98 6.76
N GLN A 92 1.51 10.73 7.69
CA GLN A 92 2.95 10.70 7.39
C GLN A 92 3.32 9.33 6.84
N THR A 93 3.26 9.17 5.51
CA THR A 93 3.42 7.87 4.87
C THR A 93 4.89 7.46 4.81
N TYR A 94 5.22 6.29 5.34
CA TYR A 94 6.57 5.71 5.27
C TYR A 94 6.69 4.73 4.11
N ALA A 95 5.82 3.71 4.08
CA ALA A 95 5.80 2.71 3.04
C ALA A 95 4.37 2.43 2.59
N THR A 96 4.22 2.06 1.33
CA THR A 96 2.92 1.71 0.74
C THR A 96 3.00 0.37 0.02
N GLU A 97 1.91 -0.37 0.03
CA GLU A 97 1.82 -1.65 -0.69
C GLU A 97 0.37 -1.99 -1.01
N PHE A 98 0.15 -2.94 -1.91
CA PHE A 98 -1.17 -3.50 -2.13
C PHE A 98 -1.36 -4.79 -1.33
N LEU A 99 -2.56 -5.00 -0.81
CA LEU A 99 -3.01 -6.23 -0.20
C LEU A 99 -4.05 -6.88 -1.13
N LEU A 100 -3.81 -8.14 -1.51
CA LEU A 100 -4.61 -8.86 -2.48
C LEU A 100 -5.32 -10.04 -1.82
N HIS A 101 -6.64 -10.07 -1.92
CA HIS A 101 -7.44 -11.20 -1.46
C HIS A 101 -8.42 -11.63 -2.55
N ASN A 102 -8.09 -12.70 -3.29
CA ASN A 102 -8.89 -13.14 -4.44
C ASN A 102 -9.07 -12.01 -5.49
N GLU A 103 -10.28 -11.47 -5.59
CA GLU A 103 -10.63 -10.36 -6.49
C GLU A 103 -10.57 -9.00 -5.79
N ASP A 104 -10.47 -8.98 -4.46
CA ASP A 104 -10.43 -7.77 -3.65
C ASP A 104 -9.02 -7.19 -3.59
N LEU A 105 -8.97 -5.86 -3.72
CA LEU A 105 -7.75 -5.06 -3.70
C LEU A 105 -7.88 -4.00 -2.61
N SER A 106 -6.99 -4.05 -1.63
CA SER A 106 -6.82 -2.98 -0.65
C SER A 106 -5.44 -2.33 -0.79
N LEU A 107 -5.37 -1.06 -0.44
CA LEU A 107 -4.14 -0.28 -0.39
C LEU A 107 -3.68 -0.24 1.07
N VAL A 108 -2.39 -0.37 1.31
CA VAL A 108 -1.77 -0.38 2.63
C VAL A 108 -0.84 0.82 2.73
N ALA A 109 -0.90 1.53 3.86
CA ALA A 109 0.07 2.56 4.21
C ALA A 109 0.59 2.33 5.64
N SER A 110 1.90 2.45 5.85
CA SER A 110 2.48 2.59 7.17
C SER A 110 2.70 4.05 7.52
N ASP A 111 2.53 4.40 8.79
CA ASP A 111 2.70 5.77 9.28
C ASP A 111 3.87 5.97 10.25
N GLY A 112 4.14 7.24 10.54
CA GLY A 112 5.19 7.65 11.48
C GLY A 112 4.92 7.31 12.95
N LEU A 113 3.69 6.93 13.30
CA LEU A 113 3.30 6.54 14.66
C LEU A 113 3.36 5.02 14.87
N GLY A 114 3.79 4.25 13.86
CA GLY A 114 3.86 2.79 13.93
C GLY A 114 2.52 2.10 13.69
N ASN A 115 1.58 2.78 13.02
CA ASN A 115 0.35 2.17 12.55
C ASN A 115 0.48 1.66 11.12
N ILE A 116 -0.37 0.70 10.80
CA ILE A 116 -0.69 0.25 9.45
C ILE A 116 -2.15 0.63 9.21
N GLN A 117 -2.43 1.28 8.10
CA GLN A 117 -3.78 1.64 7.68
C GLN A 117 -4.11 0.96 6.35
N LEU A 118 -5.33 0.46 6.26
CA LEU A 118 -5.89 -0.15 5.06
C LEU A 118 -6.90 0.82 4.43
N PHE A 119 -6.84 0.94 3.11
CA PHE A 119 -7.73 1.79 2.32
C PHE A 119 -8.33 1.01 1.16
N ASN A 120 -9.60 1.28 0.88
CA ASN A 120 -10.30 0.77 -0.28
C ASN A 120 -10.62 1.90 -1.27
N TYR A 121 -10.58 1.54 -2.55
CA TYR A 121 -11.08 2.37 -3.64
C TYR A 121 -12.47 1.88 -4.05
N GLU A 122 -13.49 2.65 -3.68
CA GLU A 122 -14.90 2.29 -3.88
C GLU A 122 -15.54 3.01 -5.07
N ASN A 123 -16.69 2.50 -5.51
CA ASN A 123 -17.47 3.10 -6.59
C ASN A 123 -17.99 4.49 -6.21
N ALA A 124 -18.09 5.37 -7.21
CA ALA A 124 -18.68 6.70 -7.11
C ALA A 124 -20.12 6.75 -6.57
N THR A 125 -20.85 5.63 -6.61
CA THR A 125 -22.18 5.51 -6.01
C THR A 125 -22.16 5.52 -4.48
N VAL A 126 -21.03 5.15 -3.85
CA VAL A 126 -20.88 5.19 -2.39
C VAL A 126 -20.67 6.64 -1.96
N ALA A 127 -21.58 7.18 -1.14
CA ALA A 127 -21.56 8.59 -0.75
C ALA A 127 -20.24 9.02 -0.07
N GLU A 128 -19.68 8.16 0.76
CA GLU A 128 -18.43 8.40 1.50
C GLU A 128 -17.23 8.56 0.57
N SER A 129 -17.25 7.91 -0.60
CA SER A 129 -16.18 7.96 -1.61
C SER A 129 -16.09 9.30 -2.35
N ARG A 130 -17.04 10.23 -2.12
CA ARG A 130 -17.11 11.54 -2.80
C ARG A 130 -17.01 11.39 -4.33
N GLY A 131 -17.88 10.56 -4.90
CA GLY A 131 -17.87 10.29 -6.34
C GLY A 131 -16.64 9.49 -6.80
N GLY A 132 -16.09 8.63 -5.93
CA GLY A 132 -14.95 7.76 -6.22
C GLY A 132 -13.58 8.41 -6.00
N THR A 133 -13.52 9.70 -5.67
CA THR A 133 -12.25 10.43 -5.53
C THR A 133 -11.60 10.29 -4.15
N ARG A 134 -12.34 9.82 -3.14
CA ARG A 134 -11.86 9.60 -1.78
C ARG A 134 -11.65 8.12 -1.51
N LEU A 135 -10.46 7.78 -1.03
CA LEU A 135 -10.15 6.47 -0.48
C LEU A 135 -10.79 6.31 0.90
N LEU A 136 -11.37 5.15 1.15
CA LEU A 136 -12.05 4.84 2.41
C LEU A 136 -11.14 4.00 3.30
N ALA A 137 -10.84 4.48 4.50
CA ALA A 137 -10.13 3.69 5.49
C ALA A 137 -11.04 2.56 5.97
N ASN A 138 -10.61 1.30 5.79
CA ASN A 138 -11.40 0.11 6.12
C ASN A 138 -10.81 -0.72 7.27
N GLY A 139 -9.65 -0.31 7.81
CA GLY A 139 -9.04 -0.98 8.95
C GLY A 139 -7.71 -0.35 9.33
N GLY A 140 -7.28 -0.63 10.56
CA GLY A 140 -5.98 -0.19 11.05
C GLY A 140 -5.43 -1.13 12.11
N PHE A 141 -4.11 -1.17 12.22
CA PHE A 141 -3.41 -1.97 13.22
C PHE A 141 -2.22 -1.17 13.77
N HIS A 142 -2.15 -1.03 15.10
CA HIS A 142 -0.99 -0.42 15.75
C HIS A 142 0.08 -1.48 15.99
N LEU A 143 1.17 -1.42 15.23
CA LEU A 143 2.29 -2.35 15.37
C LEU A 143 3.25 -1.92 16.49
N GLY A 144 3.26 -0.63 16.88
CA GLY A 144 4.22 -0.07 17.83
C GLY A 144 5.63 0.13 17.25
N SER A 145 5.83 -0.14 15.97
CA SER A 145 7.09 0.13 15.27
C SER A 145 6.82 0.59 13.85
N ARG A 146 7.63 1.55 13.39
CA ARG A 146 7.52 2.10 12.03
C ARG A 146 7.98 1.07 11.00
N ILE A 147 7.15 0.84 10.00
CA ILE A 147 7.49 0.00 8.85
C ILE A 147 8.06 0.87 7.75
N ASN A 148 9.27 0.53 7.29
CA ASN A 148 9.95 1.25 6.22
C ASN A 148 9.86 0.56 4.86
N LYS A 149 9.56 -0.74 4.84
CA LYS A 149 9.43 -1.48 3.60
C LYS A 149 8.39 -2.57 3.73
N PHE A 150 7.54 -2.64 2.72
CA PHE A 150 6.69 -3.77 2.42
C PHE A 150 7.23 -4.52 1.21
N GLN A 151 6.95 -5.82 1.15
CA GLN A 151 7.27 -6.66 0.02
C GLN A 151 6.18 -7.71 -0.15
N ARG A 152 5.42 -7.61 -1.24
CA ARG A 152 4.54 -8.73 -1.65
C ARG A 152 5.37 -9.94 -2.05
N VAL A 153 4.93 -11.10 -1.58
CA VAL A 153 5.45 -12.41 -1.94
C VAL A 153 4.29 -13.34 -2.24
N ARG A 154 4.49 -14.24 -3.19
CA ARG A 154 3.55 -15.31 -3.46
C ARG A 154 3.51 -16.23 -2.23
N ALA A 155 2.33 -16.55 -1.73
CA ALA A 155 2.19 -17.51 -0.65
C ALA A 155 2.65 -18.89 -1.15
N PHE A 156 3.39 -19.60 -0.31
CA PHE A 156 3.87 -20.96 -0.55
C PHE A 156 3.13 -21.93 0.38
N GLY A 157 2.71 -23.10 -0.12
CA GLY A 157 2.11 -24.18 0.67
C GLY A 157 0.58 -24.25 0.64
N ASN A 158 -0.01 -25.10 1.51
CA ASN A 158 -1.44 -25.43 1.57
C ASN A 158 -2.40 -24.25 1.83
N MET A 159 -1.88 -23.05 2.10
CA MET A 159 -2.71 -21.83 2.12
C MET A 159 -3.30 -21.51 0.72
N ALA A 160 -2.68 -22.01 -0.35
CA ALA A 160 -3.18 -21.86 -1.72
C ALA A 160 -4.39 -22.76 -2.07
N GLU A 161 -4.72 -23.76 -1.25
CA GLU A 161 -5.79 -24.72 -1.57
C GLU A 161 -7.20 -24.16 -1.34
N ASP A 162 -7.36 -23.18 -0.43
CA ASP A 162 -8.65 -22.51 -0.18
C ASP A 162 -8.98 -21.42 -1.21
N SER A 163 -8.01 -20.97 -2.00
CA SER A 163 -8.20 -19.96 -3.03
C SER A 163 -8.57 -20.61 -4.37
N LYS A 164 -9.86 -20.54 -4.74
CA LYS A 164 -10.34 -20.90 -6.08
C LYS A 164 -9.71 -19.98 -7.14
N GLY A 165 -8.51 -20.32 -7.62
CA GLY A 165 -7.92 -19.77 -8.84
C GLY A 165 -7.02 -18.53 -8.70
N ALA A 166 -7.03 -17.82 -7.58
CA ALA A 166 -6.12 -16.69 -7.34
C ALA A 166 -4.94 -17.13 -6.48
N SER A 167 -3.71 -17.04 -6.99
CA SER A 167 -2.52 -17.28 -6.18
C SER A 167 -2.50 -16.32 -4.99
N GLN A 168 -2.76 -16.82 -3.79
CA GLN A 168 -2.72 -16.01 -2.58
C GLN A 168 -1.36 -15.32 -2.46
N GLN A 169 -1.37 -14.02 -2.20
CA GLN A 169 -0.18 -13.22 -1.96
C GLN A 169 -0.20 -12.77 -0.50
N LEU A 170 0.97 -12.79 0.12
CA LEU A 170 1.17 -12.26 1.46
C LEU A 170 2.08 -11.03 1.36
N THR A 171 1.83 -10.05 2.21
CA THR A 171 2.61 -8.81 2.23
C THR A 171 3.54 -8.85 3.44
N MET A 172 4.81 -9.16 3.20
CA MET A 172 5.84 -9.09 4.24
C MET A 172 6.16 -7.63 4.55
N TYR A 173 6.59 -7.35 5.77
CA TYR A 173 7.11 -6.05 6.16
C TYR A 173 8.33 -6.18 7.07
N SER A 174 9.17 -5.14 7.01
CA SER A 174 10.29 -4.95 7.92
C SER A 174 10.14 -3.65 8.70
N THR A 175 10.30 -3.71 10.01
CA THR A 175 10.25 -2.56 10.91
C THR A 175 11.62 -1.91 11.06
N LEU A 176 11.64 -0.64 11.47
CA LEU A 176 12.88 0.07 11.79
C LEU A 176 13.63 -0.52 13.00
N ASN A 177 12.94 -1.29 13.84
CA ASN A 177 13.51 -1.98 15.00
C ASN A 177 13.97 -3.40 14.66
N SER A 178 14.25 -3.70 13.38
CA SER A 178 14.69 -5.01 12.89
C SER A 178 13.69 -6.16 13.07
N GLY A 179 12.41 -5.85 13.27
CA GLY A 179 11.33 -6.84 13.28
C GLY A 179 10.90 -7.20 11.86
N LEU A 180 10.51 -8.46 11.66
CA LEU A 180 9.90 -8.95 10.43
C LEU A 180 8.51 -9.47 10.75
N GLY A 181 7.56 -9.20 9.85
CA GLY A 181 6.20 -9.71 9.97
C GLY A 181 5.52 -9.80 8.61
N ALA A 182 4.25 -10.23 8.63
CA ALA A 182 3.45 -10.37 7.43
C ALA A 182 2.01 -9.91 7.67
N LEU A 183 1.42 -9.31 6.64
CA LEU A 183 -0.01 -9.10 6.51
C LEU A 183 -0.57 -10.20 5.61
N VAL A 184 -1.44 -11.02 6.18
CA VAL A 184 -2.10 -12.13 5.47
C VAL A 184 -3.59 -11.80 5.38
N PRO A 185 -4.12 -11.58 4.17
CA PRO A 185 -5.54 -11.34 4.01
C PRO A 185 -6.31 -12.65 4.20
N VAL A 186 -7.36 -12.59 5.00
CA VAL A 186 -8.21 -13.73 5.37
C VAL A 186 -9.65 -13.49 4.94
N SER A 187 -10.42 -14.57 4.77
CA SER A 187 -11.86 -14.46 4.50
C SER A 187 -12.60 -13.84 5.68
N GLU A 188 -13.74 -13.20 5.41
CA GLU A 188 -14.59 -12.60 6.45
C GLU A 188 -15.00 -13.61 7.54
N LYS A 189 -15.33 -14.85 7.15
CA LYS A 189 -15.66 -15.93 8.09
C LYS A 189 -14.48 -16.24 9.02
N THR A 190 -13.27 -16.33 8.47
CA THR A 190 -12.05 -16.56 9.25
C THR A 190 -11.74 -15.36 10.14
N PHE A 191 -11.90 -14.13 9.63
CA PHE A 191 -11.71 -12.90 10.40
C PHE A 191 -12.64 -12.83 11.60
N GLN A 192 -13.95 -13.05 11.43
CA GLN A 192 -14.93 -13.04 12.52
C GLN A 192 -14.60 -14.10 13.58
N PHE A 193 -14.20 -15.29 13.15
CA PHE A 193 -13.79 -16.36 14.05
C PHE A 193 -12.53 -15.98 14.85
N LEU A 194 -11.47 -15.51 14.17
CA LEU A 194 -10.21 -15.12 14.80
C LEU A 194 -10.36 -13.87 15.68
N SER A 195 -11.23 -12.94 15.31
CA SER A 195 -11.55 -11.75 16.11
C SER A 195 -12.29 -12.13 17.40
N ALA A 196 -13.27 -13.03 17.31
CA ALA A 196 -13.94 -13.58 18.49
C ALA A 196 -12.97 -14.37 19.39
N LEU A 197 -12.05 -15.13 18.79
CA LEU A 197 -11.00 -15.85 19.51
C LEU A 197 -10.04 -14.87 20.20
N GLN A 198 -9.55 -13.84 19.51
CA GLN A 198 -8.68 -12.80 20.06
C GLN A 198 -9.35 -12.10 21.25
N ALA A 199 -10.63 -11.76 21.15
CA ALA A 199 -11.39 -11.16 22.24
C ALA A 199 -11.45 -12.06 23.47
N LYS A 200 -11.67 -13.37 23.28
CA LYS A 200 -11.65 -14.36 24.37
C LYS A 200 -10.27 -14.52 25.00
N LEU A 201 -9.21 -14.57 24.19
CA LEU A 201 -7.84 -14.68 24.67
C LEU A 201 -7.41 -13.42 25.46
N ALA A 202 -7.83 -12.24 25.01
CA ALA A 202 -7.53 -10.99 25.70
C ALA A 202 -8.19 -10.90 27.09
N GLN A 203 -9.38 -11.48 27.26
CA GLN A 203 -10.17 -11.43 28.49
C GLN A 203 -9.97 -12.66 29.40
N SER A 204 -9.28 -13.69 28.92
CA SER A 204 -9.11 -14.94 29.68
C SER A 204 -8.19 -14.72 30.88
N PRO A 205 -8.63 -15.05 32.11
CA PRO A 205 -7.79 -14.92 33.30
C PRO A 205 -6.62 -15.90 33.31
N ASP A 206 -6.70 -16.97 32.53
CA ASP A 206 -5.67 -18.02 32.42
C ASP A 206 -4.48 -17.59 31.55
N LEU A 207 -4.62 -16.47 30.82
CA LEU A 207 -3.58 -15.89 29.96
C LEU A 207 -3.17 -14.51 30.51
N PRO A 208 -2.29 -14.46 31.52
CA PRO A 208 -1.83 -13.19 32.07
C PRO A 208 -0.99 -12.44 31.02
N HIS A 209 -1.39 -11.21 30.71
CA HIS A 209 -0.60 -10.31 29.86
C HIS A 209 0.52 -9.67 30.68
N LEU A 210 1.73 -9.65 30.12
CA LEU A 210 2.88 -9.02 30.76
C LEU A 210 2.58 -7.55 31.05
N GLY A 211 2.81 -7.13 32.30
CA GLY A 211 2.54 -5.76 32.74
C GLY A 211 1.06 -5.40 32.89
N GLY A 212 0.13 -6.38 32.79
CA GLY A 212 -1.31 -6.11 32.87
C GLY A 212 -1.86 -5.32 31.68
N LEU A 213 -1.12 -5.29 30.57
CA LEU A 213 -1.49 -4.57 29.37
C LEU A 213 -2.66 -5.26 28.67
N ASN A 214 -3.61 -4.47 28.17
CA ASN A 214 -4.70 -4.97 27.34
C ASN A 214 -4.23 -5.01 25.88
N PRO A 215 -4.10 -6.18 25.23
CA PRO A 215 -3.61 -6.26 23.84
C PRO A 215 -4.58 -5.67 22.79
N ARG A 216 -5.75 -5.16 23.20
CA ARG A 216 -6.70 -4.46 22.33
C ARG A 216 -6.58 -2.93 22.38
N GLU A 217 -5.89 -2.40 23.37
CA GLU A 217 -5.65 -0.96 23.59
C GLU A 217 -4.23 -0.59 23.18
#